data_AF-A0A2P5BSD4-F1
#
_entry.id   AF-A0A2P5BSD4-F1
#
_cell.length_a   1.000
_cell.length_b   1.000
_cell.length_c   1.000
_cell.angle_alpha   90.00
_cell.angle_beta   90.00
_cell.angle_gamma   90.00
#
_symmetry.space_group_name_H-M   'P 1'
#
loop_
_entity.id
_entity.type
_entity.pdbx_description
1 polymer ?
#
loop_
_entity_poly.entity_id
_entity_poly.type
_entity_poly.pdbx_seq_one_letter_code
_entity_poly.pdbx_strand_id
1 'polypeptide(L)'
;MVNGTNAGDIFFWFRNEEFARQTLAGINPCSIRLITELPLMSKLDPEIYGPQESAITENVIQREIGGIINVDEAVKQKKLFVLDYHDLLVPFVNKVRDEIKESTLYGSRTVFFLNPDNTLRLLAIELTRPPSNGKPQWKQVFTPSCWHSTDVWLWSFAKAHVLAHESCYHQLVSHWLKSHCVTEPYIIATNRQLSVMHPIYRLLRPHFRCTLEINALARGRLINADSVIEKSFSLAKYSMEFSSVAYDLEWRFDLQALPADLINRGMAVEDPNGPHGLKLTIEDYPYANDGLILWDSIKQWVTDYVNHYYPNPSLVESDEELQSWWTEIRTVGHADKKDEPWWPVLETAEDLIEIITTITWVTSGYHACVNFGQYANAGYFPNRPTIARATMPTEDPSDEDWKRFVANPKATFLKCLQSQLQATTVVAILDLLSNHFPDEEYLGEKMEQSWADDPVIEAAFWRFNARMKELERIIDDRNKNKNFKNRNGAGIIPYELLKPFSQPGVTGKGVPYSISI
;
A
#
# COMPACT_ATOMS: atom_id res chain seq x y z
N MET A 1 -5.47 26.13 -3.10
CA MET A 1 -4.13 26.60 -2.69
C MET A 1 -4.19 26.84 -1.20
N VAL A 2 -3.77 25.86 -0.40
CA VAL A 2 -3.75 25.95 1.06
C VAL A 2 -2.28 26.00 1.49
N ASN A 3 -1.92 27.16 2.03
CA ASN A 3 -0.81 27.54 2.91
C ASN A 3 0.53 26.77 2.86
N GLY A 4 1.52 27.42 2.21
CA GLY A 4 2.66 28.02 2.91
C GLY A 4 3.51 27.14 3.83
N THR A 5 4.43 26.37 3.24
CA THR A 5 5.88 26.37 3.58
C THR A 5 6.72 25.41 2.74
N ASN A 6 6.14 24.53 1.92
CA ASN A 6 6.90 23.81 0.90
C ASN A 6 6.60 24.34 -0.50
N ALA A 7 7.52 25.14 -1.02
CA ALA A 7 7.57 25.54 -2.43
C ALA A 7 7.93 24.33 -3.32
N GLY A 8 7.04 23.33 -3.37
CA GLY A 8 7.16 22.17 -4.24
C GLY A 8 6.77 22.49 -5.69
N ASP A 9 7.23 21.68 -6.63
CA ASP A 9 6.84 21.80 -8.04
C ASP A 9 5.39 21.31 -8.23
N ILE A 10 4.48 22.23 -8.52
CA ILE A 10 3.06 21.92 -8.74
C ILE A 10 2.77 21.20 -10.06
N PHE A 11 3.79 20.97 -10.90
CA PHE A 11 3.67 20.31 -12.21
C PHE A 11 4.32 18.94 -12.25
N PHE A 12 5.20 18.59 -11.30
CA PHE A 12 5.96 17.35 -11.36
C PHE A 12 5.08 16.10 -11.30
N TRP A 13 3.92 16.17 -10.65
CA TRP A 13 2.92 15.10 -10.62
C TRP A 13 2.51 14.59 -12.02
N PHE A 14 2.56 15.46 -13.04
CA PHE A 14 2.17 15.10 -14.40
C PHE A 14 3.23 14.25 -15.12
N ARG A 15 4.45 14.21 -14.60
CA ARG A 15 5.59 13.46 -15.17
C ARG A 15 5.43 11.97 -14.96
N ASN A 16 6.03 11.18 -15.85
CA ASN A 16 5.98 9.71 -15.76
C ASN A 16 6.92 9.21 -14.67
N GLU A 17 7.98 9.96 -14.43
CA GLU A 17 8.97 9.76 -13.38
C GLU A 17 8.32 9.82 -12.00
N GLU A 18 7.44 10.80 -11.75
CA GLU A 18 6.76 10.91 -10.46
C GLU A 18 5.74 9.80 -10.25
N PHE A 19 4.97 9.46 -11.28
CA PHE A 19 4.08 8.31 -11.24
C PHE A 19 4.84 7.04 -10.84
N ALA A 20 5.99 6.78 -11.49
CA ALA A 20 6.80 5.60 -11.22
C ALA A 20 7.45 5.65 -9.83
N ARG A 21 8.01 6.80 -9.43
CA ARG A 21 8.65 6.99 -8.12
C ARG A 21 7.67 6.75 -6.98
N GLN A 22 6.43 7.24 -7.09
CA GLN A 22 5.44 7.07 -6.03
C GLN A 22 4.99 5.60 -5.83
N THR A 23 5.29 4.70 -6.77
CA THR A 23 5.10 3.25 -6.54
C THR A 23 6.10 2.66 -5.53
N LEU A 24 7.22 3.36 -5.28
CA LEU A 24 8.25 2.97 -4.30
C LEU A 24 8.25 3.85 -3.05
N ALA A 25 7.78 5.09 -3.16
CA ALA A 25 7.94 6.12 -2.14
C ALA A 25 6.73 7.07 -2.02
N GLY A 26 5.55 6.65 -2.50
CA GLY A 26 4.28 7.36 -2.34
C GLY A 26 3.46 6.79 -1.19
N ILE A 27 2.13 6.92 -1.28
CA ILE A 27 1.16 6.47 -0.25
C ILE A 27 0.85 4.97 -0.28
N ASN A 28 1.15 4.29 -1.38
CA ASN A 28 0.97 2.86 -1.50
C ASN A 28 2.22 2.21 -2.08
N PRO A 29 3.35 2.28 -1.34
CA PRO A 29 4.62 1.81 -1.84
C PRO A 29 4.74 0.28 -1.80
N CYS A 30 3.69 -0.48 -1.46
CA CYS A 30 3.75 -1.93 -1.20
C CYS A 30 3.07 -2.79 -2.28
N SER A 31 2.59 -2.22 -3.39
CA SER A 31 1.84 -2.99 -4.41
C SER A 31 2.68 -3.50 -5.59
N ILE A 32 3.83 -2.88 -5.89
CA ILE A 32 4.65 -3.23 -7.06
C ILE A 32 5.24 -4.64 -6.92
N ARG A 33 5.26 -5.39 -8.03
CA ARG A 33 5.76 -6.77 -8.10
C ARG A 33 6.75 -6.94 -9.26
N LEU A 34 7.69 -7.86 -9.10
CA LEU A 34 8.61 -8.27 -10.15
C LEU A 34 7.88 -9.06 -11.25
N ILE A 35 8.18 -8.78 -12.51
CA ILE A 35 7.76 -9.61 -13.64
C ILE A 35 8.76 -10.76 -13.79
N THR A 36 8.30 -11.99 -13.57
CA THR A 36 9.10 -13.21 -13.73
C THR A 36 8.88 -13.91 -15.06
N GLU A 37 7.73 -13.69 -15.70
CA GLU A 37 7.35 -14.33 -16.94
C GLU A 37 6.55 -13.38 -17.85
N LEU A 38 6.68 -13.59 -19.16
CA LEU A 38 5.91 -12.93 -20.21
C LEU A 38 5.38 -13.99 -21.19
N PRO A 39 4.20 -13.78 -21.81
CA PRO A 39 3.29 -12.65 -21.63
C PRO A 39 2.61 -12.66 -20.24
N LEU A 40 2.11 -11.50 -19.80
CA LEU A 40 1.32 -11.41 -18.57
C LEU A 40 -0.04 -12.10 -18.80
N MET A 41 -0.45 -12.97 -17.87
CA MET A 41 -1.67 -13.77 -17.99
C MET A 41 -2.66 -13.47 -16.86
N SER A 42 -3.93 -13.29 -17.22
CA SER A 42 -5.06 -13.26 -16.29
C SER A 42 -5.43 -14.65 -15.80
N LYS A 43 -5.78 -14.80 -14.53
CA LYS A 43 -6.31 -16.05 -13.94
C LYS A 43 -7.84 -16.16 -14.05
N LEU A 44 -8.51 -15.09 -14.46
CA LEU A 44 -9.96 -15.04 -14.62
C LEU A 44 -10.46 -15.95 -15.75
N ASP A 45 -11.68 -16.48 -15.61
CA ASP A 45 -12.33 -17.35 -16.58
C ASP A 45 -12.47 -16.67 -17.97
N PRO A 46 -11.86 -17.23 -19.04
CA PRO A 46 -11.92 -16.63 -20.36
C PRO A 46 -13.31 -16.65 -21.00
N GLU A 47 -14.19 -17.56 -20.60
CA GLU A 47 -15.56 -17.62 -21.12
C GLU A 47 -16.40 -16.45 -20.62
N ILE A 48 -16.13 -15.98 -19.40
CA ILE A 48 -16.85 -14.88 -18.75
C ILE A 48 -16.19 -13.53 -19.10
N TYR A 49 -14.86 -13.45 -19.00
CA TYR A 49 -14.14 -12.19 -19.01
C TYR A 49 -13.37 -11.93 -20.31
N GLY A 50 -13.38 -12.87 -21.26
CA GLY A 50 -12.65 -12.80 -22.53
C GLY A 50 -11.20 -13.28 -22.42
N PRO A 51 -10.41 -13.17 -23.51
CA PRO A 51 -9.04 -13.70 -23.56
C PRO A 51 -8.16 -13.27 -22.38
N GLN A 52 -7.43 -14.23 -21.81
CA GLN A 52 -6.60 -14.05 -20.61
C GLN A 52 -5.27 -13.34 -20.86
N GLU A 53 -4.73 -13.43 -22.07
CA GLU A 53 -3.42 -12.87 -22.42
C GLU A 53 -3.44 -11.34 -22.43
N SER A 54 -2.48 -10.69 -21.78
CA SER A 54 -2.32 -9.25 -21.81
C SER A 54 -2.01 -8.74 -23.22
N ALA A 55 -2.54 -7.57 -23.58
CA ALA A 55 -2.17 -6.87 -24.80
C ALA A 55 -0.76 -6.22 -24.73
N ILE A 56 -0.14 -6.16 -23.54
CA ILE A 56 1.24 -5.69 -23.38
C ILE A 56 2.18 -6.79 -23.85
N THR A 57 2.55 -6.72 -25.12
CA THR A 57 3.48 -7.67 -25.74
C THR A 57 4.94 -7.33 -25.45
N GLU A 58 5.82 -8.32 -25.58
CA GLU A 58 7.28 -8.12 -25.52
C GLU A 58 7.76 -7.04 -26.49
N ASN A 59 7.17 -6.96 -27.68
CA ASN A 59 7.50 -5.94 -28.67
C ASN A 59 7.20 -4.51 -28.17
N VAL A 60 6.09 -4.33 -27.45
CA VAL A 60 5.76 -3.03 -26.82
C VAL A 60 6.82 -2.70 -25.77
N ILE A 61 7.12 -3.63 -24.87
CA ILE A 61 8.13 -3.43 -23.82
C ILE A 61 9.51 -3.12 -24.42
N GLN A 62 9.94 -3.90 -25.42
CA GLN A 62 11.23 -3.75 -26.08
C GLN A 62 11.40 -2.37 -26.72
N ARG A 63 10.33 -1.86 -27.35
CA ARG A 63 10.30 -0.53 -27.95
C ARG A 63 10.47 0.56 -26.90
N GLU A 64 9.74 0.47 -25.79
CA GLU A 64 9.75 1.50 -24.73
C GLU A 64 11.03 1.45 -23.86
N ILE A 65 11.69 0.28 -23.74
CA ILE A 65 13.04 0.19 -23.15
C ILE A 65 14.05 1.01 -23.97
N GLY A 66 13.82 1.18 -25.28
CA GLY A 66 14.65 2.05 -26.13
C GLY A 66 16.05 1.51 -26.40
N GLY A 67 16.21 0.18 -26.45
CA GLY A 67 17.48 -0.47 -26.82
C GLY A 67 18.55 -0.52 -25.73
N ILE A 68 18.22 -0.12 -24.48
CA ILE A 68 19.14 -0.25 -23.33
C ILE A 68 19.50 -1.71 -23.07
N ILE A 69 18.50 -2.60 -23.16
CA ILE A 69 18.63 -4.04 -22.93
C ILE A 69 17.50 -4.77 -23.67
N ASN A 70 17.70 -6.05 -23.96
CA ASN A 70 16.64 -6.89 -24.52
C ASN A 70 15.65 -7.31 -23.42
N VAL A 71 14.37 -7.53 -23.76
CA VAL A 71 13.32 -7.91 -22.80
C VAL A 71 13.68 -9.19 -22.04
N ASP A 72 14.12 -10.24 -22.72
CA ASP A 72 14.54 -11.50 -22.08
C ASP A 72 15.64 -11.29 -21.03
N GLU A 73 16.59 -10.43 -21.35
CA GLU A 73 17.69 -10.10 -20.46
C GLU A 73 17.23 -9.18 -19.32
N ALA A 74 16.27 -8.29 -19.57
CA ALA A 74 15.65 -7.47 -18.54
C ALA A 74 14.89 -8.34 -17.52
N VAL A 75 14.16 -9.37 -17.96
CA VAL A 75 13.51 -10.34 -17.06
C VAL A 75 14.55 -11.11 -16.26
N LYS A 76 15.59 -11.66 -16.90
CA LYS A 76 16.68 -12.39 -16.22
C LYS A 76 17.42 -11.54 -15.19
N GLN A 77 17.65 -10.27 -15.50
CA GLN A 77 18.29 -9.32 -14.60
C GLN A 77 17.31 -8.68 -13.58
N LYS A 78 16.06 -9.14 -13.52
CA LYS A 78 15.02 -8.65 -12.60
C LYS A 78 14.76 -7.14 -12.70
N LYS A 79 14.69 -6.63 -13.92
CA LYS A 79 14.54 -5.19 -14.23
C LYS A 79 13.14 -4.78 -14.67
N LEU A 80 12.19 -5.72 -14.76
CA LEU A 80 10.81 -5.44 -15.18
C LEU A 80 9.84 -5.66 -14.03
N PHE A 81 8.93 -4.71 -13.84
CA PHE A 81 7.99 -4.70 -12.71
C PHE A 81 6.58 -4.38 -13.20
N VAL A 82 5.58 -4.78 -12.41
CA VAL A 82 4.17 -4.57 -12.72
C VAL A 82 3.39 -4.08 -11.49
N LEU A 83 2.47 -3.15 -11.72
CA LEU A 83 1.28 -2.99 -10.88
C LEU A 83 0.12 -3.66 -11.60
N ASP A 84 -0.35 -4.79 -11.05
CA ASP A 84 -1.42 -5.58 -11.63
C ASP A 84 -2.67 -5.51 -10.73
N TYR A 85 -3.66 -4.73 -11.18
CA TYR A 85 -4.99 -4.67 -10.58
C TYR A 85 -6.05 -5.32 -11.48
N HIS A 86 -5.64 -6.00 -12.55
CA HIS A 86 -6.54 -6.52 -13.57
C HIS A 86 -7.51 -7.54 -12.97
N ASP A 87 -6.99 -8.59 -12.34
CA ASP A 87 -7.81 -9.73 -11.91
C ASP A 87 -8.75 -9.36 -10.76
N LEU A 88 -8.37 -8.39 -9.92
CA LEU A 88 -9.22 -7.87 -8.86
C LEU A 88 -10.33 -6.95 -9.38
N LEU A 89 -10.05 -6.12 -10.39
CA LEU A 89 -10.99 -5.07 -10.84
C LEU A 89 -11.93 -5.51 -11.95
N VAL A 90 -11.48 -6.37 -12.88
CA VAL A 90 -12.30 -6.82 -14.02
C VAL A 90 -13.67 -7.38 -13.59
N PRO A 91 -13.80 -8.18 -12.51
CA PRO A 91 -15.10 -8.66 -12.03
C PRO A 91 -16.08 -7.55 -11.62
N PHE A 92 -15.58 -6.37 -11.27
CA PHE A 92 -16.39 -5.23 -10.84
C PHE A 92 -16.69 -4.23 -11.98
N VAL A 93 -16.03 -4.36 -13.14
CA VAL A 93 -16.15 -3.36 -14.23
C VAL A 93 -17.58 -3.21 -14.72
N ASN A 94 -18.25 -4.31 -15.07
CA ASN A 94 -19.63 -4.25 -15.56
C ASN A 94 -20.59 -3.80 -14.45
N LYS A 95 -20.43 -4.32 -13.24
CA LYS A 95 -21.22 -3.92 -12.06
C LYS A 95 -21.22 -2.40 -11.82
N VAL A 96 -20.04 -1.77 -11.91
CA VAL A 96 -19.90 -0.32 -11.73
C VAL A 96 -20.52 0.43 -12.91
N ARG A 97 -20.19 0.05 -14.15
CA ARG A 97 -20.59 0.79 -15.35
C ARG A 97 -22.09 0.72 -15.64
N ASP A 98 -22.73 -0.40 -15.31
CA ASP A 98 -24.15 -0.59 -15.58
C ASP A 98 -25.04 0.15 -14.55
N GLU A 99 -24.54 0.34 -13.32
CA GLU A 99 -25.36 0.85 -12.21
C GLU A 99 -24.95 2.26 -11.71
N ILE A 100 -23.70 2.70 -11.94
CA ILE A 100 -23.17 3.95 -11.41
C ILE A 100 -22.95 4.96 -12.54
N LYS A 101 -23.77 6.02 -12.57
CA LYS A 101 -23.82 6.98 -13.70
C LYS A 101 -22.62 7.93 -13.81
N GLU A 102 -21.96 8.25 -12.70
CA GLU A 102 -20.84 9.19 -12.66
C GLU A 102 -19.53 8.53 -12.22
N SER A 103 -19.36 7.25 -12.56
CA SER A 103 -18.13 6.49 -12.34
C SER A 103 -17.85 5.60 -13.54
N THR A 104 -16.59 5.25 -13.73
CA THR A 104 -16.19 4.16 -14.60
C THR A 104 -15.01 3.42 -13.98
N LEU A 105 -14.80 2.20 -14.46
CA LEU A 105 -13.78 1.28 -13.98
C LEU A 105 -13.21 0.48 -15.14
N TYR A 106 -11.93 0.15 -15.10
CA TYR A 106 -11.30 -0.86 -15.96
C TYR A 106 -10.50 -1.83 -15.10
N GLY A 107 -10.21 -3.02 -15.63
CA GLY A 107 -9.02 -3.76 -15.22
C GLY A 107 -7.77 -3.01 -15.69
N SER A 108 -6.69 -3.02 -14.90
CA SER A 108 -5.46 -2.33 -15.32
C SER A 108 -4.19 -3.08 -14.98
N ARG A 109 -3.24 -3.06 -15.92
CA ARG A 109 -1.85 -3.46 -15.71
C ARG A 109 -0.92 -2.32 -16.09
N THR A 110 0.11 -2.10 -15.30
CA THR A 110 1.10 -1.05 -15.55
C THR A 110 2.49 -1.62 -15.45
N VAL A 111 3.29 -1.49 -16.50
CA VAL A 111 4.63 -2.08 -16.60
C VAL A 111 5.70 -1.01 -16.44
N PHE A 112 6.74 -1.33 -15.66
CA PHE A 112 7.87 -0.47 -15.36
C PHE A 112 9.20 -1.17 -15.67
N PHE A 113 10.22 -0.36 -15.93
CA PHE A 113 11.59 -0.79 -16.11
C PHE A 113 12.52 -0.09 -15.12
N LEU A 114 13.42 -0.84 -14.50
CA LEU A 114 14.46 -0.32 -13.63
C LEU A 114 15.65 0.16 -14.44
N ASN A 115 15.88 1.47 -14.41
CA ASN A 115 17.01 2.09 -15.08
C ASN A 115 18.33 1.73 -14.37
N PRO A 116 19.48 1.85 -15.07
CA PRO A 116 20.81 1.67 -14.47
C PRO A 116 21.11 2.60 -13.28
N ASP A 117 20.37 3.70 -13.13
CA ASP A 117 20.51 4.65 -12.04
C ASP A 117 19.53 4.39 -10.88
N ASN A 118 18.97 3.18 -10.80
CA ASN A 118 18.00 2.72 -9.80
C ASN A 118 16.63 3.41 -9.82
N THR A 119 16.32 4.27 -10.81
CA THR A 119 14.98 4.86 -10.95
C THR A 119 14.04 3.98 -11.77
N LEU A 120 12.74 4.01 -11.46
CA LEU A 120 11.73 3.33 -12.26
C LEU A 120 11.27 4.20 -13.43
N ARG A 121 11.17 3.60 -14.60
CA ARG A 121 10.58 4.18 -15.81
C ARG A 121 9.26 3.48 -16.12
N LEU A 122 8.19 4.24 -16.20
CA LEU A 122 6.90 3.77 -16.67
C LEU A 122 6.97 3.45 -18.17
N LEU A 123 6.60 2.23 -18.58
CA LEU A 123 6.68 1.76 -19.97
C LEU A 123 5.32 1.66 -20.65
N ALA A 124 4.32 1.08 -19.99
CA ALA A 124 3.02 0.82 -20.62
C ALA A 124 1.90 0.74 -19.58
N ILE A 125 0.70 1.12 -20.01
CA ILE A 125 -0.56 0.91 -19.27
C ILE A 125 -1.51 0.15 -20.18
N GLU A 126 -2.03 -0.97 -19.70
CA GLU A 126 -3.17 -1.67 -20.28
C GLU A 126 -4.42 -1.35 -19.49
N LEU A 127 -5.50 -1.02 -20.21
CA LEU A 127 -6.85 -0.91 -19.65
C LEU A 127 -7.76 -1.94 -20.32
N THR A 128 -8.51 -2.69 -19.52
CA THR A 128 -9.39 -3.78 -19.97
C THR A 128 -10.81 -3.56 -19.49
N ARG A 129 -11.77 -3.70 -20.41
CA ARG A 129 -13.19 -3.88 -20.13
C ARG A 129 -13.59 -5.29 -20.56
N PRO A 130 -14.23 -6.10 -19.69
CA PRO A 130 -14.74 -7.40 -20.08
C PRO A 130 -15.85 -7.27 -21.15
N PRO A 131 -16.27 -8.38 -21.79
CA PRO A 131 -17.45 -8.40 -22.63
C PRO A 131 -18.66 -7.81 -21.90
N SER A 132 -19.43 -6.97 -22.59
CA SER A 132 -20.61 -6.31 -22.01
C SER A 132 -21.61 -5.91 -23.10
N ASN A 133 -22.90 -6.13 -22.84
CA ASN A 133 -24.01 -5.69 -23.69
C ASN A 133 -23.85 -6.08 -25.18
N GLY A 134 -23.44 -7.32 -25.44
CA GLY A 134 -23.21 -7.85 -26.80
C GLY A 134 -21.93 -7.35 -27.48
N LYS A 135 -21.14 -6.50 -26.83
CA LYS A 135 -19.82 -6.09 -27.29
C LYS A 135 -18.73 -7.05 -26.79
N PRO A 136 -17.72 -7.36 -27.62
CA PRO A 136 -16.60 -8.19 -27.19
C PRO A 136 -15.77 -7.48 -26.10
N GLN A 137 -14.81 -8.20 -25.51
CA GLN A 137 -13.81 -7.61 -24.62
C GLN A 137 -13.10 -6.46 -25.34
N TRP A 138 -12.94 -5.34 -24.64
CA TRP A 138 -12.13 -4.22 -25.11
C TRP A 138 -10.87 -4.15 -24.25
N LYS A 139 -9.69 -4.13 -24.87
CA LYS A 139 -8.43 -3.87 -24.19
C LYS A 139 -7.53 -3.03 -25.07
N GLN A 140 -6.84 -2.06 -24.48
CA GLN A 140 -5.93 -1.19 -25.21
C GLN A 140 -4.68 -0.89 -24.37
N VAL A 141 -3.53 -0.88 -25.03
CA VAL A 141 -2.26 -0.48 -24.45
C VAL A 141 -1.93 0.95 -24.83
N PHE A 142 -1.56 1.74 -23.83
CA PHE A 142 -1.07 3.10 -23.95
C PHE A 142 0.40 3.15 -23.53
N THR A 143 1.20 3.96 -24.22
CA THR A 143 2.65 4.06 -23.99
C THR A 143 3.09 5.53 -23.90
N PRO A 144 4.16 5.83 -23.15
CA PRO A 144 4.65 7.19 -22.96
C PRO A 144 5.34 7.76 -24.21
N SER A 145 5.86 6.92 -25.12
CA SER A 145 6.51 7.36 -26.38
C SER A 145 5.50 7.84 -27.44
N CYS A 146 4.62 8.74 -27.03
CA CYS A 146 3.62 9.39 -27.86
C CYS A 146 4.17 10.69 -28.45
N TRP A 147 4.29 10.75 -29.76
CA TRP A 147 4.77 11.95 -30.49
C TRP A 147 3.63 12.77 -31.08
N HIS A 148 2.43 12.19 -31.15
CA HIS A 148 1.22 12.86 -31.61
C HIS A 148 0.46 13.48 -30.42
N SER A 149 -0.04 14.69 -30.59
CA SER A 149 -0.69 15.45 -29.51
C SER A 149 -1.91 14.74 -28.91
N THR A 150 -2.68 14.03 -29.74
CA THR A 150 -3.80 13.20 -29.28
C THR A 150 -3.34 12.10 -28.32
N ASP A 151 -2.24 11.42 -28.64
CA ASP A 151 -1.75 10.28 -27.87
C ASP A 151 -1.19 10.73 -26.51
N VAL A 152 -0.63 11.94 -26.41
CA VAL A 152 -0.22 12.55 -25.13
C VAL A 152 -1.41 12.71 -24.18
N TRP A 153 -2.56 13.12 -24.72
CA TRP A 153 -3.79 13.21 -23.92
C TRP A 153 -4.32 11.82 -23.56
N LEU A 154 -4.38 10.88 -24.50
CA LEU A 154 -4.79 9.50 -24.20
C LEU A 154 -3.93 8.85 -23.12
N TRP A 155 -2.62 9.09 -23.15
CA TRP A 155 -1.70 8.67 -22.10
C TRP A 155 -2.05 9.29 -20.74
N SER A 156 -2.40 10.57 -20.71
CA SER A 156 -2.82 11.26 -19.48
C SER A 156 -4.11 10.66 -18.90
N PHE A 157 -5.09 10.34 -19.75
CA PHE A 157 -6.29 9.61 -19.34
C PHE A 157 -5.96 8.22 -18.78
N ALA A 158 -5.11 7.46 -19.47
CA ALA A 158 -4.70 6.13 -19.02
C ALA A 158 -4.06 6.18 -17.62
N LYS A 159 -3.17 7.16 -17.38
CA LYS A 159 -2.60 7.39 -16.03
C LYS A 159 -3.68 7.74 -15.01
N ALA A 160 -4.62 8.63 -15.34
CA ALA A 160 -5.69 9.00 -14.41
C ALA A 160 -6.58 7.80 -14.01
N HIS A 161 -6.89 6.90 -14.96
CA HIS A 161 -7.60 5.65 -14.65
C HIS A 161 -6.80 4.76 -13.71
N VAL A 162 -5.53 4.49 -14.01
CA VAL A 162 -4.69 3.66 -13.14
C VAL A 162 -4.53 4.28 -11.76
N LEU A 163 -4.35 5.60 -11.65
CA LEU A 163 -4.26 6.28 -10.35
C LEU A 163 -5.58 6.20 -9.56
N ALA A 164 -6.73 6.21 -10.23
CA ALA A 164 -8.03 5.97 -9.59
C ALA A 164 -8.20 4.53 -9.09
N HIS A 165 -7.76 3.55 -9.88
CA HIS A 165 -7.71 2.14 -9.48
C HIS A 165 -6.79 1.93 -8.29
N GLU A 166 -5.60 2.50 -8.36
CA GLU A 166 -4.60 2.40 -7.31
C GLU A 166 -5.06 3.12 -6.03
N SER A 167 -5.75 4.26 -6.13
CA SER A 167 -6.33 4.94 -4.96
C SER A 167 -7.44 4.10 -4.31
N CYS A 168 -8.23 3.37 -5.11
CA CYS A 168 -9.20 2.42 -4.58
C CYS A 168 -8.51 1.24 -3.87
N TYR A 169 -7.47 0.66 -4.48
CA TYR A 169 -6.72 -0.43 -3.88
C TYR A 169 -6.00 0.02 -2.60
N HIS A 170 -5.34 1.18 -2.64
CA HIS A 170 -4.70 1.79 -1.49
C HIS A 170 -5.67 1.93 -0.32
N GLN A 171 -6.79 2.62 -0.52
CA GLN A 171 -7.72 2.88 0.57
C GLN A 171 -8.43 1.64 1.09
N LEU A 172 -8.89 0.76 0.20
CA LEU A 172 -9.75 -0.36 0.56
C LEU A 172 -8.97 -1.62 0.96
N VAL A 173 -7.75 -1.76 0.44
CA VAL A 173 -6.92 -2.96 0.60
C VAL A 173 -5.67 -2.66 1.41
N SER A 174 -4.76 -1.82 0.92
CA SER A 174 -3.49 -1.56 1.64
C SER A 174 -3.72 -0.86 2.98
N HIS A 175 -4.68 0.06 3.06
CA HIS A 175 -4.98 0.83 4.26
C HIS A 175 -6.08 0.12 5.08
N TRP A 176 -7.34 0.17 4.64
CA TRP A 176 -8.45 -0.36 5.42
C TRP A 176 -8.32 -1.85 5.75
N LEU A 177 -8.13 -2.71 4.76
CA LEU A 177 -8.10 -4.16 5.01
C LEU A 177 -6.83 -4.58 5.76
N LYS A 178 -5.66 -4.31 5.17
CA LYS A 178 -4.36 -4.84 5.61
C LYS A 178 -3.80 -4.16 6.86
N SER A 179 -4.39 -3.06 7.34
CA SER A 179 -4.14 -2.53 8.69
C SER A 179 -5.39 -2.58 9.58
N HIS A 180 -6.40 -1.76 9.32
CA HIS A 180 -7.53 -1.55 10.23
C HIS A 180 -8.31 -2.83 10.52
N CYS A 181 -8.79 -3.52 9.48
CA CYS A 181 -9.67 -4.69 9.62
C CYS A 181 -8.96 -5.88 10.25
N VAL A 182 -7.76 -6.20 9.76
CA VAL A 182 -7.02 -7.40 10.21
C VAL A 182 -6.52 -7.25 11.64
N THR A 183 -6.33 -6.02 12.11
CA THR A 183 -5.89 -5.75 13.49
C THR A 183 -7.04 -5.92 14.50
N GLU A 184 -8.27 -5.58 14.15
CA GLU A 184 -9.41 -5.59 15.08
C GLU A 184 -9.62 -6.95 15.79
N PRO A 185 -9.54 -8.10 15.09
CA PRO A 185 -9.53 -9.42 15.72
C PRO A 185 -8.42 -9.63 16.76
N TYR A 186 -7.21 -9.12 16.52
CA TYR A 186 -6.09 -9.26 17.47
C TYR A 186 -6.41 -8.56 18.77
N ILE A 187 -7.01 -7.37 18.71
CA ILE A 187 -7.39 -6.57 19.88
C ILE A 187 -8.47 -7.29 20.69
N ILE A 188 -9.49 -7.80 20.01
CA ILE A 188 -10.62 -8.49 20.65
C ILE A 188 -10.13 -9.74 21.38
N ALA A 189 -9.36 -10.59 20.71
CA ALA A 189 -8.81 -11.80 21.33
C ALA A 189 -7.83 -11.47 22.47
N THR A 190 -6.98 -10.45 22.31
CA THR A 190 -6.04 -10.01 23.35
C THR A 190 -6.76 -9.62 24.64
N ASN A 191 -7.88 -8.88 24.54
CA ASN A 191 -8.66 -8.49 25.71
C ASN A 191 -9.55 -9.61 26.29
N ARG A 192 -9.81 -10.67 25.52
CA ARG A 192 -10.65 -11.80 25.95
C ARG A 192 -9.86 -12.94 26.58
N GLN A 193 -8.65 -13.18 26.08
CA GLN A 193 -7.86 -14.36 26.43
C GLN A 193 -6.64 -14.05 27.29
N LEU A 194 -6.06 -12.85 27.18
CA LEU A 194 -4.89 -12.48 27.97
C LEU A 194 -5.28 -11.58 29.14
N SER A 195 -4.85 -11.95 30.35
CA SER A 195 -4.99 -11.11 31.53
C SER A 195 -4.25 -9.77 31.36
N VAL A 196 -4.72 -8.71 32.02
CA VAL A 196 -4.00 -7.41 32.07
C VAL A 196 -2.61 -7.51 32.72
N MET A 197 -2.35 -8.61 33.43
CA MET A 197 -1.04 -8.93 34.01
C MET A 197 -0.15 -9.74 33.06
N HIS A 198 -0.71 -10.32 32.01
CA HIS A 198 0.02 -11.16 31.07
C HIS A 198 1.09 -10.33 30.33
N PRO A 199 2.35 -10.81 30.22
CA PRO A 199 3.43 -10.05 29.60
C PRO A 199 3.11 -9.67 28.15
N ILE A 200 2.54 -10.60 27.37
CA ILE A 200 2.16 -10.32 25.97
C ILE A 200 1.01 -9.31 25.86
N TYR A 201 0.07 -9.28 26.82
CA TYR A 201 -0.97 -8.24 26.85
C TYR A 201 -0.33 -6.86 27.03
N ARG A 202 0.61 -6.72 27.97
CA ARG A 202 1.33 -5.47 28.23
C ARG A 202 2.14 -5.02 27.03
N LEU A 203 2.87 -5.94 26.40
CA LEU A 203 3.64 -5.66 25.18
C LEU A 203 2.74 -5.13 24.04
N LEU A 204 1.59 -5.77 23.78
CA LEU A 204 0.71 -5.41 22.67
C LEU A 204 -0.22 -4.23 22.95
N ARG A 205 -0.51 -3.93 24.21
CA ARG A 205 -1.52 -2.91 24.59
C ARG A 205 -1.27 -1.53 23.95
N PRO A 206 -0.05 -0.97 23.94
CA PRO A 206 0.21 0.30 23.26
C PRO A 206 -0.12 0.25 21.76
N HIS A 207 0.09 -0.90 21.12
CA HIS A 207 -0.15 -1.12 19.69
C HIS A 207 -1.62 -1.20 19.29
N PHE A 208 -2.53 -1.25 20.26
CA PHE A 208 -3.97 -1.35 20.05
C PHE A 208 -4.75 -0.10 20.46
N ARG A 209 -4.04 0.97 20.86
CA ARG A 209 -4.64 2.22 21.30
C ARG A 209 -5.52 2.82 20.19
N CYS A 210 -6.76 3.18 20.54
CA CYS A 210 -7.76 3.84 19.69
C CYS A 210 -8.25 3.06 18.44
N THR A 211 -7.66 1.93 18.07
CA THR A 211 -8.01 1.20 16.84
C THR A 211 -9.46 0.73 16.78
N LEU A 212 -10.02 0.20 17.88
CA LEU A 212 -11.44 -0.20 17.91
C LEU A 212 -12.39 1.00 17.74
N GLU A 213 -12.03 2.14 18.32
CA GLU A 213 -12.84 3.35 18.27
C GLU A 213 -12.86 3.93 16.85
N ILE A 214 -11.68 4.07 16.23
CA ILE A 214 -11.60 4.59 14.87
C ILE A 214 -12.26 3.64 13.86
N ASN A 215 -12.12 2.32 14.02
CA ASN A 215 -12.81 1.35 13.15
C ASN A 215 -14.34 1.44 13.30
N ALA A 216 -14.84 1.63 14.53
CA ALA A 216 -16.27 1.84 14.75
C ALA A 216 -16.78 3.14 14.11
N LEU A 217 -16.01 4.23 14.20
CA LEU A 217 -16.32 5.50 13.54
C LEU A 217 -16.30 5.36 12.01
N ALA A 218 -15.30 4.63 11.47
CA ALA A 218 -15.21 4.36 10.04
C ALA A 218 -16.42 3.57 9.54
N ARG A 219 -16.82 2.51 10.27
CA ARG A 219 -18.06 1.75 9.98
C ARG A 219 -19.31 2.62 10.06
N GLY A 220 -19.34 3.63 10.92
CA GLY A 220 -20.51 4.51 11.08
C GLY A 220 -20.57 5.70 10.12
N ARG A 221 -19.43 6.15 9.55
CA ARG A 221 -19.35 7.43 8.83
C ARG A 221 -18.52 7.42 7.54
N LEU A 222 -17.57 6.50 7.38
CA LEU A 222 -16.58 6.52 6.29
C LEU A 222 -16.88 5.48 5.21
N ILE A 223 -17.19 4.25 5.62
CA ILE A 223 -17.34 3.08 4.74
C ILE A 223 -18.76 2.51 4.70
N ASN A 224 -19.73 3.13 5.39
CA ASN A 224 -21.13 2.71 5.32
C ASN A 224 -21.78 3.08 3.98
N ALA A 225 -22.96 2.52 3.73
CA ALA A 225 -23.76 2.85 2.56
C ALA A 225 -23.96 4.37 2.42
N ASP A 226 -23.80 4.88 1.20
CA ASP A 226 -23.94 6.29 0.84
C ASP A 226 -23.03 7.26 1.63
N SER A 227 -21.88 6.79 2.11
CA SER A 227 -20.89 7.62 2.82
C SER A 227 -19.77 8.12 1.92
N VAL A 228 -18.68 8.62 2.52
CA VAL A 228 -17.57 9.26 1.83
C VAL A 228 -16.94 8.35 0.78
N ILE A 229 -16.61 7.10 1.15
CA ILE A 229 -15.94 6.15 0.26
C ILE A 229 -16.83 5.83 -0.94
N GLU A 230 -18.09 5.44 -0.71
CA GLU A 230 -19.01 5.08 -1.79
C GLU A 230 -19.35 6.25 -2.73
N LYS A 231 -19.30 7.49 -2.25
CA LYS A 231 -19.60 8.69 -3.07
C LYS A 231 -18.40 9.21 -3.85
N SER A 232 -17.18 8.85 -3.46
CA SER A 232 -15.96 9.54 -3.91
C SER A 232 -14.91 8.62 -4.54
N PHE A 233 -15.10 7.30 -4.50
CA PHE A 233 -14.18 6.31 -5.08
C PHE A 233 -14.85 5.53 -6.23
N SER A 234 -14.05 5.09 -7.21
CA SER A 234 -14.56 4.47 -8.45
C SER A 234 -15.45 3.22 -8.22
N LEU A 235 -15.17 2.43 -7.19
CA LEU A 235 -15.95 1.22 -6.87
C LEU A 235 -17.32 1.53 -6.24
N ALA A 236 -17.55 2.75 -5.76
CA ALA A 236 -18.78 3.20 -5.15
C ALA A 236 -19.34 2.18 -4.12
N LYS A 237 -20.61 1.77 -4.24
CA LYS A 237 -21.26 0.78 -3.35
C LYS A 237 -20.62 -0.61 -3.33
N TYR A 238 -19.74 -0.93 -4.28
CA TYR A 238 -19.00 -2.20 -4.31
C TYR A 238 -17.68 -2.15 -3.53
N SER A 239 -17.36 -1.03 -2.89
CA SER A 239 -16.06 -0.83 -2.22
C SER A 239 -15.78 -1.87 -1.12
N MET A 240 -16.77 -2.19 -0.28
CA MET A 240 -16.58 -3.18 0.79
C MET A 240 -16.57 -4.62 0.24
N GLU A 241 -17.35 -4.91 -0.80
CA GLU A 241 -17.29 -6.20 -1.51
C GLU A 241 -15.89 -6.41 -2.12
N PHE A 242 -15.33 -5.38 -2.75
CA PHE A 242 -13.97 -5.41 -3.29
C PHE A 242 -12.92 -5.70 -2.23
N SER A 243 -13.02 -5.05 -1.07
CA SER A 243 -12.14 -5.31 0.09
C SER A 243 -12.26 -6.77 0.57
N SER A 244 -13.47 -7.31 0.63
CA SER A 244 -13.71 -8.71 0.99
C SER A 244 -13.14 -9.70 -0.02
N VAL A 245 -13.26 -9.42 -1.32
CA VAL A 245 -12.63 -10.24 -2.38
C VAL A 245 -11.10 -10.19 -2.28
N ALA A 246 -10.52 -9.01 -2.01
CA ALA A 246 -9.08 -8.88 -1.80
C ALA A 246 -8.59 -9.62 -0.55
N TYR A 247 -9.40 -9.66 0.52
CA TYR A 247 -9.10 -10.49 1.69
C TYR A 247 -9.02 -11.97 1.32
N ASP A 248 -9.97 -12.46 0.54
CA ASP A 248 -9.97 -13.85 0.13
C ASP A 248 -8.76 -14.21 -0.74
N LEU A 249 -8.47 -13.39 -1.75
CA LEU A 249 -7.48 -13.69 -2.78
C LEU A 249 -6.04 -13.35 -2.40
N GLU A 250 -5.83 -12.34 -1.56
CA GLU A 250 -4.49 -11.77 -1.35
C GLU A 250 -4.03 -11.75 0.11
N TRP A 251 -4.93 -11.71 1.10
CA TRP A 251 -4.51 -11.57 2.48
C TRP A 251 -4.05 -12.91 3.09
N ARG A 252 -2.85 -12.86 3.67
CA ARG A 252 -2.25 -13.93 4.47
C ARG A 252 -1.45 -13.31 5.61
N PHE A 253 -1.51 -13.92 6.80
CA PHE A 253 -0.81 -13.43 7.98
C PHE A 253 0.72 -13.49 7.79
N ASP A 254 1.23 -14.61 7.29
CA ASP A 254 2.66 -14.84 7.07
C ASP A 254 3.29 -13.82 6.08
N LEU A 255 2.48 -13.28 5.17
CA LEU A 255 2.89 -12.24 4.23
C LEU A 255 2.66 -10.80 4.73
N GLN A 256 2.19 -10.60 5.97
CA GLN A 256 2.16 -9.25 6.58
C GLN A 256 3.52 -8.84 7.15
N ALA A 257 4.42 -9.81 7.37
CA ALA A 257 5.81 -9.54 7.73
C ALA A 257 6.54 -8.85 6.56
N LEU A 258 7.21 -7.72 6.82
CA LEU A 258 7.86 -6.94 5.75
C LEU A 258 8.88 -7.76 4.92
N PRO A 259 9.79 -8.54 5.54
CA PRO A 259 10.69 -9.40 4.78
C PRO A 259 9.96 -10.38 3.85
N ALA A 260 8.93 -11.05 4.37
CA ALA A 260 8.15 -12.05 3.63
C ALA A 260 7.37 -11.41 2.47
N ASP A 261 6.75 -10.25 2.68
CA ASP A 261 6.08 -9.48 1.63
C ASP A 261 7.05 -9.09 0.50
N LEU A 262 8.23 -8.55 0.86
CA LEU A 262 9.24 -8.13 -0.12
C LEU A 262 9.72 -9.31 -0.97
N ILE A 263 9.98 -10.48 -0.36
CA ILE A 263 10.37 -11.69 -1.08
C ILE A 263 9.23 -12.17 -1.99
N ASN A 264 8.01 -12.25 -1.46
CA ASN A 264 6.83 -12.73 -2.21
C ASN A 264 6.53 -11.87 -3.44
N ARG A 265 6.71 -10.55 -3.35
CA ARG A 265 6.56 -9.64 -4.49
C ARG A 265 7.77 -9.63 -5.43
N GLY A 266 8.84 -10.36 -5.11
CA GLY A 266 10.10 -10.36 -5.88
C GLY A 266 10.93 -9.09 -5.72
N MET A 267 10.66 -8.30 -4.68
CA MET A 267 11.37 -7.06 -4.35
C MET A 267 12.63 -7.30 -3.49
N ALA A 268 12.80 -8.51 -2.97
CA ALA A 268 14.01 -8.95 -2.30
C ALA A 268 14.26 -10.45 -2.56
N VAL A 269 15.49 -10.88 -2.29
CA VAL A 269 15.86 -12.29 -2.13
C VAL A 269 16.60 -12.46 -0.82
N GLU A 270 16.57 -13.66 -0.24
CA GLU A 270 17.37 -13.98 0.93
C GLU A 270 18.87 -13.87 0.59
N ASP A 271 19.61 -13.21 1.48
CA ASP A 271 21.07 -13.10 1.43
C ASP A 271 21.59 -13.05 2.87
N PRO A 272 22.10 -14.18 3.43
CA PRO A 272 22.58 -14.24 4.79
C PRO A 272 23.71 -13.26 5.13
N ASN A 273 24.43 -12.76 4.10
CA ASN A 273 25.49 -11.77 4.28
C ASN A 273 25.01 -10.34 4.00
N GLY A 274 23.79 -10.20 3.49
CA GLY A 274 23.15 -8.91 3.23
C GLY A 274 22.63 -8.26 4.51
N PRO A 275 22.47 -6.93 4.51
CA PRO A 275 21.79 -6.24 5.60
C PRO A 275 20.36 -6.80 5.74
N HIS A 276 19.91 -7.00 6.98
CA HIS A 276 18.59 -7.58 7.29
C HIS A 276 18.40 -9.03 6.77
N GLY A 277 19.48 -9.72 6.38
CA GLY A 277 19.39 -11.05 5.76
C GLY A 277 18.81 -11.07 4.35
N LEU A 278 18.73 -9.90 3.70
CA LEU A 278 18.09 -9.73 2.40
C LEU A 278 18.97 -8.93 1.43
N LYS A 279 18.75 -9.18 0.14
CA LYS A 279 19.21 -8.32 -0.95
C LYS A 279 18.01 -7.80 -1.73
N LEU A 280 17.81 -6.49 -1.70
CA LEU A 280 16.75 -5.83 -2.45
C LEU A 280 16.97 -5.94 -3.96
N THR A 281 15.89 -6.16 -4.70
CA THR A 281 15.89 -6.14 -6.17
C THR A 281 16.03 -4.71 -6.70
N ILE A 282 15.44 -3.73 -5.99
CA ILE A 282 15.65 -2.29 -6.24
C ILE A 282 16.43 -1.74 -5.05
N GLU A 283 17.68 -1.36 -5.27
CA GLU A 283 18.57 -0.90 -4.19
C GLU A 283 18.06 0.38 -3.52
N ASP A 284 17.55 1.34 -4.30
CA ASP A 284 16.98 2.58 -3.80
C ASP A 284 15.45 2.50 -3.70
N TYR A 285 14.94 1.59 -2.86
CA TYR A 285 13.51 1.46 -2.56
C TYR A 285 13.23 2.04 -1.16
N PRO A 286 12.74 3.29 -1.05
CA PRO A 286 12.72 4.00 0.23
C PRO A 286 11.88 3.32 1.32
N TYR A 287 10.69 2.83 0.96
CA TYR A 287 9.82 2.06 1.87
C TYR A 287 10.51 0.81 2.41
N ALA A 288 11.11 -0.01 1.54
CA ALA A 288 11.78 -1.23 1.96
C ALA A 288 13.04 -0.93 2.81
N ASN A 289 13.86 0.02 2.36
CA ASN A 289 15.10 0.39 3.02
C ASN A 289 14.91 0.92 4.44
N ASP A 290 13.93 1.79 4.64
CA ASP A 290 13.65 2.37 5.96
C ASP A 290 12.81 1.39 6.80
N GLY A 291 11.88 0.68 6.15
CA GLY A 291 11.01 -0.31 6.78
C GLY A 291 11.78 -1.48 7.36
N LEU A 292 12.81 -1.99 6.69
CA LEU A 292 13.61 -3.13 7.19
C LEU A 292 14.42 -2.77 8.45
N ILE A 293 14.89 -1.53 8.57
CA ILE A 293 15.55 -1.07 9.81
C ILE A 293 14.55 -1.00 10.96
N LEU A 294 13.35 -0.49 10.68
CA LEU A 294 12.28 -0.43 11.66
C LEU A 294 11.83 -1.83 12.08
N TRP A 295 11.60 -2.72 11.12
CA TRP A 295 11.26 -4.13 11.33
C TRP A 295 12.29 -4.82 12.22
N ASP A 296 13.58 -4.73 11.91
CA ASP A 296 14.64 -5.35 12.73
C ASP A 296 14.69 -4.78 14.15
N SER A 297 14.44 -3.48 14.28
CA SER A 297 14.41 -2.83 15.60
C SER A 297 13.22 -3.30 16.43
N ILE A 298 12.05 -3.47 15.81
CA ILE A 298 10.86 -4.07 16.43
C ILE A 298 11.15 -5.52 16.80
N LYS A 299 11.67 -6.32 15.85
CA LYS A 299 11.97 -7.74 16.07
C LYS A 299 12.96 -7.91 17.22
N GLN A 300 14.00 -7.09 17.31
CA GLN A 300 14.94 -7.12 18.44
C GLN A 300 14.28 -6.76 19.77
N TRP A 301 13.44 -5.73 19.80
CA TRP A 301 12.69 -5.35 21.01
C TRP A 301 11.77 -6.48 21.48
N VAL A 302 10.99 -7.06 20.56
CA VAL A 302 10.11 -8.20 20.83
C VAL A 302 10.92 -9.42 21.28
N THR A 303 12.07 -9.68 20.65
CA THR A 303 12.97 -10.79 21.01
C THR A 303 13.49 -10.64 22.43
N ASP A 304 13.98 -9.45 22.80
CA ASP A 304 14.49 -9.17 24.15
C ASP A 304 13.38 -9.34 25.20
N TYR A 305 12.16 -8.89 24.88
CA TYR A 305 11.00 -8.99 25.76
C TYR A 305 10.50 -10.43 25.92
N VAL A 306 10.28 -11.15 24.81
CA VAL A 306 9.76 -12.51 24.81
C VAL A 306 10.75 -13.46 25.47
N ASN A 307 12.05 -13.38 25.16
CA ASN A 307 13.05 -14.26 25.76
C ASN A 307 13.22 -14.04 27.27
N HIS A 308 12.87 -12.86 27.78
CA HIS A 308 12.85 -12.61 29.22
C HIS A 308 11.73 -13.38 29.92
N TYR A 309 10.52 -13.40 29.36
CA TYR A 309 9.36 -14.07 29.97
C TYR A 309 9.21 -15.56 29.58
N TYR A 310 9.72 -15.95 28.40
CA TYR A 310 9.66 -17.31 27.86
C TYR A 310 11.07 -17.85 27.53
N PRO A 311 11.96 -18.01 28.52
CA PRO A 311 13.33 -18.48 28.28
C PRO A 311 13.44 -19.94 27.83
N ASN A 312 12.37 -20.73 28.00
CA ASN A 312 12.31 -22.14 27.59
C ASN A 312 11.14 -22.34 26.61
N PRO A 313 11.32 -23.06 25.49
CA PRO A 313 10.25 -23.29 24.51
C PRO A 313 8.98 -23.90 25.12
N SER A 314 9.12 -24.83 26.07
CA SER A 314 7.99 -25.49 26.73
C SER A 314 7.05 -24.52 27.45
N LEU A 315 7.50 -23.31 27.79
CA LEU A 315 6.66 -22.32 28.46
C LEU A 315 5.59 -21.74 27.52
N VAL A 316 5.88 -21.63 26.22
CA VAL A 316 4.93 -21.13 25.21
C VAL A 316 3.81 -22.14 24.99
N GLU A 317 4.14 -23.42 24.83
CA GLU A 317 3.15 -24.49 24.67
C GLU A 317 2.26 -24.67 25.90
N SER A 318 2.82 -24.48 27.10
CA SER A 318 2.10 -24.65 28.37
C SER A 318 1.24 -23.46 28.78
N ASP A 319 1.36 -22.32 28.09
CA ASP A 319 0.64 -21.09 28.43
C ASP A 319 -0.78 -21.13 27.86
N GLU A 320 -1.75 -21.49 28.71
CA GLU A 320 -3.16 -21.65 28.30
C GLU A 320 -3.80 -20.35 27.81
N GLU A 321 -3.44 -19.19 28.38
CA GLU A 321 -3.95 -17.89 27.94
C GLU A 321 -3.43 -17.58 26.53
N LEU A 322 -2.13 -17.78 26.31
CA LEU A 322 -1.48 -17.52 25.04
C LEU A 322 -1.95 -18.46 23.92
N GLN A 323 -2.11 -19.75 24.21
CA GLN A 323 -2.64 -20.73 23.25
C GLN A 323 -4.11 -20.42 22.89
N SER A 324 -4.91 -20.04 23.88
CA SER A 324 -6.31 -19.63 23.65
C SER A 324 -6.41 -18.35 22.83
N TRP A 325 -5.53 -17.38 23.10
CA TRP A 325 -5.41 -16.12 22.36
C TRP A 325 -5.15 -16.35 20.87
N TRP A 326 -4.11 -17.10 20.53
CA TRP A 326 -3.77 -17.35 19.13
C TRP A 326 -4.82 -18.22 18.42
N THR A 327 -5.38 -19.19 19.13
CA THR A 327 -6.48 -20.02 18.62
C THR A 327 -7.72 -19.19 18.31
N GLU A 328 -8.11 -18.26 19.18
CA GLU A 328 -9.29 -17.40 18.94
C GLU A 328 -9.04 -16.44 17.77
N ILE A 329 -7.85 -15.84 17.65
CA ILE A 329 -7.49 -15.01 16.49
C ILE A 329 -7.70 -15.78 15.19
N ARG A 330 -7.17 -17.00 15.09
CA ARG A 330 -7.27 -17.82 13.87
C ARG A 330 -8.68 -18.32 13.60
N THR A 331 -9.34 -18.87 14.62
CA THR A 331 -10.59 -19.66 14.43
C THR A 331 -11.87 -18.87 14.55
N VAL A 332 -11.84 -17.71 15.23
CA VAL A 332 -12.99 -16.82 15.39
C VAL A 332 -12.72 -15.48 14.72
N GLY A 333 -11.56 -14.87 14.99
CA GLY A 333 -11.16 -13.58 14.45
C GLY A 333 -11.05 -13.56 12.93
N HIS A 334 -10.34 -14.55 12.38
CA HIS A 334 -10.15 -14.79 10.95
C HIS A 334 -10.78 -16.11 10.50
N ALA A 335 -11.99 -16.41 11.01
CA ALA A 335 -12.66 -17.70 10.84
C ALA A 335 -12.77 -18.19 9.39
N ASP A 336 -12.92 -17.27 8.43
CA ASP A 336 -13.02 -17.57 6.99
C ASP A 336 -11.74 -18.19 6.42
N LYS A 337 -10.60 -17.99 7.09
CA LYS A 337 -9.28 -18.47 6.69
C LYS A 337 -8.62 -19.37 7.75
N LYS A 338 -9.38 -19.87 8.72
CA LYS A 338 -8.85 -20.64 9.86
C LYS A 338 -8.11 -21.93 9.48
N ASP A 339 -8.45 -22.51 8.33
CA ASP A 339 -7.94 -23.81 7.85
C ASP A 339 -6.75 -23.66 6.87
N GLU A 340 -6.31 -22.42 6.62
CA GLU A 340 -5.21 -22.13 5.72
C GLU A 340 -3.87 -22.63 6.28
N PRO A 341 -3.01 -23.27 5.47
CA PRO A 341 -1.80 -23.96 5.96
C PRO A 341 -0.66 -23.00 6.34
N TRP A 342 -0.77 -21.72 5.98
CA TRP A 342 0.27 -20.72 6.21
C TRP A 342 0.18 -20.03 7.57
N TRP A 343 -0.85 -20.34 8.38
CA TRP A 343 -0.91 -19.84 9.75
C TRP A 343 0.29 -20.33 10.56
N PRO A 344 1.06 -19.43 11.20
CA PRO A 344 2.10 -19.85 12.13
C PRO A 344 1.54 -20.73 13.24
N VAL A 345 2.28 -21.79 13.56
CA VAL A 345 2.02 -22.62 14.72
C VAL A 345 2.68 -21.95 15.92
N LEU A 346 2.00 -21.87 17.07
CA LEU A 346 2.53 -21.22 18.26
C LEU A 346 3.08 -22.25 19.25
N GLU A 347 4.26 -22.78 18.96
CA GLU A 347 4.92 -23.80 19.80
C GLU A 347 6.19 -23.25 20.46
N THR A 348 6.91 -22.35 19.79
CA THR A 348 8.22 -21.86 20.25
C THR A 348 8.22 -20.36 20.55
N ALA A 349 9.26 -19.93 21.28
CA ALA A 349 9.51 -18.50 21.49
C ALA A 349 9.75 -17.76 20.16
N GLU A 350 10.38 -18.39 19.16
CA GLU A 350 10.59 -17.77 17.84
C GLU A 350 9.26 -17.57 17.11
N ASP A 351 8.32 -18.54 17.20
CA ASP A 351 6.99 -18.38 16.62
C ASP A 351 6.26 -17.18 17.24
N LEU A 352 6.32 -17.08 18.58
CA LEU A 352 5.73 -15.95 19.32
C LEU A 352 6.38 -14.62 18.93
N ILE A 353 7.70 -14.58 18.79
CA ILE A 353 8.45 -13.40 18.36
C ILE A 353 7.99 -12.96 16.96
N GLU A 354 7.88 -13.90 16.02
CA GLU A 354 7.50 -13.58 14.64
C GLU A 354 6.04 -13.09 14.56
N ILE A 355 5.12 -13.74 15.28
CA ILE A 355 3.71 -13.34 15.37
C ILE A 355 3.58 -11.93 15.93
N ILE A 356 4.22 -11.66 17.08
CA ILE A 356 4.13 -10.35 17.74
C ILE A 356 4.82 -9.27 16.89
N THR A 357 5.99 -9.56 16.32
CA THR A 357 6.70 -8.63 15.43
C THR A 357 5.82 -8.25 14.24
N THR A 358 5.13 -9.22 13.65
CA THR A 358 4.19 -8.99 12.53
C THR A 358 3.02 -8.09 12.96
N ILE A 359 2.38 -8.37 14.10
CA ILE A 359 1.27 -7.55 14.62
C ILE A 359 1.75 -6.12 14.92
N THR A 360 2.88 -5.98 15.61
CA THR A 360 3.46 -4.67 15.93
C THR A 360 3.85 -3.91 14.67
N TRP A 361 4.42 -4.56 13.66
CA TRP A 361 4.74 -3.93 12.38
C TRP A 361 3.50 -3.41 11.66
N VAL A 362 2.45 -4.23 11.56
CA VAL A 362 1.19 -3.86 10.88
C VAL A 362 0.55 -2.64 11.54
N THR A 363 0.51 -2.64 12.86
CA THR A 363 -0.12 -1.58 13.67
C THR A 363 0.68 -0.28 13.74
N SER A 364 1.98 -0.33 13.46
CA SER A 364 2.87 0.84 13.52
C SER A 364 3.44 1.20 12.14
N GLY A 365 4.60 0.65 11.77
CA GLY A 365 5.35 1.03 10.58
C GLY A 365 4.59 0.86 9.27
N TYR A 366 3.82 -0.23 9.13
CA TYR A 366 2.99 -0.46 7.94
C TYR A 366 1.88 0.57 7.81
N HIS A 367 1.03 0.71 8.85
CA HIS A 367 -0.06 1.68 8.87
C HIS A 367 0.45 3.11 8.63
N ALA A 368 1.53 3.49 9.31
CA ALA A 368 2.11 4.84 9.16
C ALA A 368 2.47 5.16 7.70
N CYS A 369 3.06 4.19 6.98
CA CYS A 369 3.41 4.32 5.57
C CYS A 369 2.22 4.51 4.64
N VAL A 370 1.11 3.86 4.92
CA VAL A 370 -0.09 3.92 4.07
C VAL A 370 -1.08 5.00 4.53
N ASN A 371 -0.90 5.58 5.72
CA ASN A 371 -1.81 6.57 6.28
C ASN A 371 -1.28 8.02 6.20
N PHE A 372 -0.14 8.34 6.83
CA PHE A 372 0.27 9.74 7.06
C PHE A 372 0.78 10.47 5.81
N GLY A 373 0.99 9.74 4.71
CA GLY A 373 1.31 10.31 3.40
C GLY A 373 0.09 10.77 2.60
N GLN A 374 -1.13 10.45 3.05
CA GLN A 374 -2.37 10.65 2.30
C GLN A 374 -2.53 12.09 1.83
N TYR A 375 -2.47 13.08 2.72
CA TYR A 375 -2.63 14.48 2.33
C TYR A 375 -1.47 14.98 1.47
N ALA A 376 -0.23 14.63 1.85
CA ALA A 376 0.97 15.09 1.14
C ALA A 376 1.02 14.63 -0.32
N ASN A 377 0.52 13.43 -0.63
CA ASN A 377 0.50 12.89 -1.99
C ASN A 377 -0.85 13.10 -2.68
N ALA A 378 -1.98 12.94 -2.00
CA ALA A 378 -3.31 12.94 -2.61
C ALA A 378 -4.14 14.21 -2.33
N GLY A 379 -3.64 15.15 -1.52
CA GLY A 379 -4.29 16.45 -1.29
C GLY A 379 -4.39 17.31 -2.56
N TYR A 380 -3.52 17.07 -3.54
CA TYR A 380 -3.70 17.55 -4.91
C TYR A 380 -4.33 16.45 -5.79
N PHE A 381 -5.66 16.44 -5.89
CA PHE A 381 -6.41 15.35 -6.51
C PHE A 381 -5.98 14.96 -7.94
N PRO A 382 -5.45 15.82 -8.82
CA PRO A 382 -4.98 15.34 -10.12
C PRO A 382 -3.76 14.41 -10.03
N ASN A 383 -2.94 14.51 -8.97
CA ASN A 383 -1.85 13.57 -8.70
C ASN A 383 -2.37 12.19 -8.27
N ARG A 384 -3.47 12.16 -7.52
CA ARG A 384 -4.11 10.94 -7.01
C ARG A 384 -5.64 11.05 -7.10
N PRO A 385 -6.21 10.91 -8.30
CA PRO A 385 -7.64 10.85 -8.44
C PRO A 385 -8.17 9.60 -7.73
N THR A 386 -9.29 9.73 -7.02
CA THR A 386 -9.96 8.62 -6.33
C THR A 386 -11.05 7.97 -7.18
N ILE A 387 -11.51 8.69 -8.20
CA ILE A 387 -12.54 8.26 -9.14
C ILE A 387 -12.22 8.76 -10.55
N ALA A 388 -12.46 7.91 -11.53
CA ALA A 388 -12.57 8.28 -12.94
C ALA A 388 -14.05 8.25 -13.37
N ARG A 389 -14.54 9.33 -13.98
CA ARG A 389 -15.97 9.53 -14.31
C ARG A 389 -16.29 9.46 -15.80
N ALA A 390 -15.28 9.33 -16.66
CA ALA A 390 -15.43 9.23 -18.11
C ALA A 390 -14.57 8.07 -18.62
N THR A 391 -15.07 7.33 -19.60
CA THR A 391 -14.32 6.27 -20.28
C THR A 391 -13.18 6.84 -21.12
N MET A 392 -12.26 5.97 -21.52
CA MET A 392 -11.23 6.30 -22.50
C MET A 392 -11.86 6.85 -23.78
N PRO A 393 -11.37 7.99 -24.33
CA PRO A 393 -11.91 8.55 -25.57
C PRO A 393 -11.82 7.62 -26.79
N THR A 394 -11.02 6.56 -26.72
CA THR A 394 -10.87 5.55 -27.77
C THR A 394 -11.75 4.31 -27.57
N GLU A 395 -12.45 4.17 -26.44
CA GLU A 395 -13.38 3.07 -26.21
C GLU A 395 -14.71 3.36 -26.92
N ASP A 396 -14.97 2.63 -28.01
CA ASP A 396 -16.21 2.70 -28.78
C ASP A 396 -16.72 4.14 -29.04
N PRO A 397 -15.87 5.07 -29.56
CA PRO A 397 -16.21 6.48 -29.62
C PRO A 397 -17.35 6.78 -30.59
N SER A 398 -18.26 7.65 -30.16
CA SER A 398 -19.14 8.34 -31.12
C SER A 398 -18.36 9.43 -31.86
N ASP A 399 -18.75 9.73 -33.10
CA ASP A 399 -18.15 10.82 -33.88
C ASP A 399 -18.21 12.17 -33.15
N GLU A 400 -19.26 12.39 -32.37
CA GLU A 400 -19.43 13.62 -31.60
C GLU A 400 -18.48 13.69 -30.40
N ASP A 401 -18.35 12.60 -29.65
CA ASP A 401 -17.44 12.55 -28.50
C ASP A 401 -15.97 12.64 -28.93
N TRP A 402 -15.61 11.99 -30.03
CA TRP A 402 -14.27 12.11 -30.60
C TRP A 402 -13.97 13.56 -31.04
N LYS A 403 -14.90 14.22 -31.74
CA LYS A 403 -14.76 15.64 -32.11
C LYS A 403 -14.63 16.54 -30.89
N ARG A 404 -15.42 16.31 -29.83
CA ARG A 404 -15.33 17.07 -28.57
C ARG A 404 -13.97 16.88 -27.89
N PHE A 405 -13.48 15.65 -27.83
CA PHE A 405 -12.15 15.34 -27.29
C PHE A 405 -11.04 16.03 -28.08
N VAL A 406 -11.04 15.93 -29.41
CA VAL A 406 -10.01 16.57 -30.25
C VAL A 406 -10.07 18.11 -30.14
N ALA A 407 -11.26 18.69 -30.07
CA ALA A 407 -11.43 20.14 -29.98
C ALA A 407 -11.02 20.72 -28.62
N ASN A 408 -11.26 20.00 -27.52
CA ASN A 408 -10.92 20.46 -26.17
C ASN A 408 -10.55 19.29 -25.23
N PRO A 409 -9.36 18.69 -25.40
CA PRO A 409 -8.98 17.50 -24.64
C PRO A 409 -8.81 17.79 -23.15
N LYS A 410 -8.41 19.01 -22.79
CA LYS A 410 -8.30 19.47 -21.38
C LYS A 410 -9.65 19.42 -20.67
N ALA A 411 -10.71 19.94 -21.29
CA ALA A 411 -12.03 19.93 -20.68
C ALA A 411 -12.56 18.50 -20.51
N THR A 412 -12.32 17.63 -21.49
CA THR A 412 -12.67 16.20 -21.40
C THR A 412 -11.89 15.50 -20.30
N PHE A 413 -10.58 15.79 -20.15
CA PHE A 413 -9.75 15.23 -19.08
C PHE A 413 -10.23 15.64 -17.69
N LEU A 414 -10.54 16.92 -17.48
CA LEU A 414 -11.09 17.40 -16.20
C LEU A 414 -12.46 16.79 -15.87
N LYS A 415 -13.26 16.43 -16.89
CA LYS A 415 -14.51 15.68 -16.69
C LYS A 415 -14.26 14.24 -16.23
N CYS A 416 -13.13 13.63 -16.62
CA CYS A 416 -12.74 12.32 -16.15
C CYS A 416 -12.36 12.33 -14.66
N LEU A 417 -11.65 13.36 -14.19
CA LEU A 417 -11.28 13.49 -12.76
C LEU A 417 -12.50 13.75 -11.86
N GLN A 418 -12.30 13.73 -10.54
CA GLN A 418 -13.35 13.99 -9.55
C GLN A 418 -14.08 15.32 -9.78
N SER A 419 -15.37 15.37 -9.42
CA SER A 419 -16.11 16.64 -9.33
C SER A 419 -15.54 17.53 -8.22
N GLN A 420 -15.86 18.83 -8.25
CA GLN A 420 -15.42 19.76 -7.20
C GLN A 420 -15.93 19.37 -5.81
N LEU A 421 -17.16 18.85 -5.72
CA LEU A 421 -17.75 18.38 -4.47
C LEU A 421 -17.00 17.16 -3.93
N GLN A 422 -16.79 16.14 -4.78
CA GLN A 422 -16.00 14.95 -4.43
C GLN A 422 -14.57 15.32 -4.00
N ALA A 423 -13.90 16.18 -4.77
CA ALA A 423 -12.55 16.61 -4.45
C ALA A 423 -12.48 17.35 -3.10
N THR A 424 -13.45 18.24 -2.83
CA THR A 424 -13.51 18.98 -1.54
C THR A 424 -13.72 18.02 -0.37
N THR A 425 -14.64 17.08 -0.50
CA THR A 425 -14.90 16.07 0.53
C THR A 425 -13.68 15.19 0.78
N VAL A 426 -13.05 14.66 -0.28
CA VAL A 426 -11.87 13.80 -0.17
C VAL A 426 -10.71 14.55 0.48
N VAL A 427 -10.38 15.76 0.02
CA VAL A 427 -9.25 16.52 0.58
C VAL A 427 -9.44 16.81 2.07
N ALA A 428 -10.66 17.14 2.51
CA ALA A 428 -10.95 17.35 3.93
C ALA A 428 -10.76 16.07 4.77
N ILE A 429 -11.14 14.91 4.22
CA ILE A 429 -10.95 13.62 4.89
C ILE A 429 -9.47 13.24 4.92
N LEU A 430 -8.74 13.39 3.82
CA LEU A 430 -7.30 13.09 3.80
C LEU A 430 -6.51 13.99 4.76
N ASP A 431 -6.91 15.26 4.93
CA ASP A 431 -6.31 16.18 5.90
C ASP A 431 -6.51 15.66 7.34
N LEU A 432 -7.73 15.25 7.67
CA LEU A 432 -8.06 14.68 8.97
C LEU A 432 -7.28 13.37 9.22
N LEU A 433 -7.27 12.46 8.25
CA LEU A 433 -6.64 11.14 8.40
C LEU A 433 -5.10 11.22 8.45
N SER A 434 -4.50 12.28 7.89
CA SER A 434 -3.05 12.49 7.91
C SER A 434 -2.56 13.28 9.14
N ASN A 435 -3.46 13.60 10.08
CA ASN A 435 -3.17 14.47 11.20
C ASN A 435 -2.74 13.67 12.44
N HIS A 436 -1.62 14.06 13.05
CA HIS A 436 -1.23 13.55 14.37
C HIS A 436 -1.86 14.40 15.48
N PHE A 437 -2.61 13.75 16.38
CA PHE A 437 -3.17 14.45 17.54
C PHE A 437 -2.09 14.88 18.55
N PRO A 438 -2.34 15.92 19.37
CA PRO A 438 -1.40 16.37 20.39
C PRO A 438 -0.99 15.34 21.43
N ASP A 439 -1.84 14.34 21.68
CA ASP A 439 -1.63 13.25 22.61
C ASP A 439 -1.28 11.92 21.90
N GLU A 440 -0.79 11.98 20.66
CA GLU A 440 -0.32 10.79 19.95
C GLU A 440 0.89 10.16 20.66
N GLU A 441 0.98 8.82 20.64
CA GLU A 441 2.08 8.08 21.24
C GLU A 441 2.92 7.40 20.14
N TYR A 442 4.16 7.86 19.98
CA TYR A 442 5.06 7.36 18.95
C TYR A 442 5.88 6.14 19.41
N LEU A 443 6.17 5.26 18.47
CA LEU A 443 6.86 4.01 18.69
C LEU A 443 8.23 4.24 19.35
N GLY A 444 8.46 3.57 20.48
CA GLY A 444 9.69 3.66 21.24
C GLY A 444 9.88 4.99 21.99
N GLU A 445 8.90 5.90 22.02
CA GLU A 445 9.01 7.17 22.77
C GLU A 445 8.61 7.01 24.24
N LYS A 446 7.36 6.58 24.47
CA LYS A 446 6.78 6.44 25.80
C LYS A 446 6.90 4.99 26.28
N MET A 447 7.45 4.83 27.47
CA MET A 447 7.60 3.54 28.14
C MET A 447 6.37 3.24 29.00
N GLU A 448 5.89 2.00 28.98
CA GLU A 448 4.89 1.54 29.93
C GLU A 448 5.50 1.40 31.34
N GLN A 449 4.74 1.73 32.39
CA GLN A 449 5.25 1.64 33.77
C GLN A 449 5.72 0.22 34.13
N SER A 450 5.01 -0.81 33.67
CA SER A 450 5.38 -2.19 33.96
C SER A 450 6.74 -2.60 33.35
N TRP A 451 7.13 -1.96 32.26
CA TRP A 451 8.44 -2.15 31.63
C TRP A 451 9.54 -1.44 32.41
N ALA A 452 9.24 -0.27 32.99
CA ALA A 452 10.17 0.47 33.85
C ALA A 452 10.42 -0.24 35.19
N ASP A 453 9.44 -0.98 35.70
CA ASP A 453 9.55 -1.70 36.96
C ASP A 453 10.45 -2.95 36.86
N ASP A 454 10.69 -3.45 35.64
CA ASP A 454 11.60 -4.58 35.36
C ASP A 454 12.91 -4.07 34.74
N PRO A 455 14.06 -4.14 35.45
CA PRO A 455 15.32 -3.58 34.96
C PRO A 455 15.83 -4.18 33.64
N VAL A 456 15.47 -5.44 33.33
CA VAL A 456 15.90 -6.10 32.08
C VAL A 456 15.10 -5.54 30.92
N ILE A 457 13.79 -5.42 31.10
CA ILE A 457 12.88 -4.87 30.08
C ILE A 457 13.11 -3.36 29.91
N GLU A 458 13.31 -2.60 30.99
CA GLU A 458 13.64 -1.18 30.95
C GLU A 458 14.89 -0.95 30.07
N ALA A 459 15.95 -1.72 30.32
CA ALA A 459 17.18 -1.64 29.53
C ALA A 459 16.95 -2.00 28.06
N ALA A 460 16.11 -3.00 27.77
CA ALA A 460 15.73 -3.37 26.40
C ALA A 460 14.94 -2.25 25.69
N PHE A 461 14.02 -1.60 26.39
CA PHE A 461 13.26 -0.48 25.85
C PHE A 461 14.16 0.71 25.55
N TRP A 462 15.12 1.03 26.41
CA TRP A 462 16.08 2.10 26.13
C TRP A 462 16.97 1.80 24.91
N ARG A 463 17.33 0.54 24.68
CA ARG A 463 17.98 0.13 23.41
C ARG A 463 17.05 0.38 22.22
N PHE A 464 15.78 0.00 22.33
CA PHE A 464 14.79 0.24 21.29
C PHE A 464 14.59 1.74 20.98
N ASN A 465 14.43 2.57 22.00
CA ASN A 465 14.36 4.03 21.88
C ASN A 465 15.60 4.61 21.17
N ALA A 466 16.80 4.15 21.55
CA ALA A 466 18.05 4.59 20.92
C ALA A 466 18.09 4.20 19.43
N ARG A 467 17.61 3.01 19.07
CA ARG A 467 17.50 2.57 17.68
C ARG A 467 16.49 3.39 16.88
N MET A 468 15.38 3.83 17.47
CA MET A 468 14.44 4.76 16.80
C MET A 468 15.09 6.12 16.50
N LYS A 469 15.85 6.67 17.44
CA LYS A 469 16.62 7.92 17.21
C LYS A 469 17.71 7.74 16.15
N GLU A 470 18.34 6.57 16.10
CA GLU A 470 19.32 6.22 15.07
C GLU A 470 18.67 6.12 13.68
N LEU A 471 17.52 5.44 13.58
CA LEU A 471 16.72 5.36 12.35
C LEU A 471 16.37 6.74 11.81
N GLU A 472 15.94 7.66 12.67
CA GLU A 472 15.63 9.03 12.26
C GLU A 472 16.83 9.70 11.56
N ARG A 473 18.03 9.56 12.14
CA ARG A 473 19.27 10.09 11.56
C ARG A 473 19.64 9.40 10.24
N ILE A 474 19.47 8.08 10.16
CA ILE A 474 19.73 7.31 8.93
C ILE A 474 18.84 7.82 7.80
N ILE A 475 17.56 8.06 8.07
CA ILE A 475 16.61 8.61 7.08
C ILE A 475 17.05 10.00 6.63
N ASP A 476 17.45 10.87 7.55
CA ASP A 476 17.96 12.21 7.21
C ASP A 476 19.21 12.17 6.33
N ASP A 477 20.13 11.26 6.62
CA ASP A 477 21.37 11.09 5.85
C ASP A 477 21.09 10.48 4.47
N ARG A 478 20.18 9.51 4.38
CA ARG A 478 19.69 8.97 3.09
C ARG A 478 19.00 10.04 2.26
N ASN A 479 18.17 10.88 2.86
CA ASN A 479 17.49 11.98 2.17
C ASN A 479 18.45 13.07 1.66
N LYS A 480 19.63 13.24 2.26
CA LYS A 480 20.68 14.15 1.77
C LYS A 480 21.58 13.53 0.69
N ASN A 481 21.57 12.21 0.56
CA ASN A 481 22.42 11.49 -0.37
C ASN A 481 21.86 11.54 -1.80
N LYS A 482 22.54 12.28 -2.68
CA LYS A 482 22.16 12.47 -4.09
C LYS A 482 22.16 11.20 -4.94
N ASN A 483 22.75 10.12 -4.45
CA ASN A 483 22.71 8.82 -5.13
C ASN A 483 21.36 8.11 -4.96
N PHE A 484 20.58 8.47 -3.92
CA PHE A 484 19.24 7.93 -3.68
C PHE A 484 18.17 8.81 -4.34
N LYS A 485 17.97 8.61 -5.64
CA LYS A 485 17.11 9.44 -6.49
C LYS A 485 15.61 9.22 -6.28
N ASN A 486 15.19 8.08 -5.74
CA ASN A 486 13.78 7.78 -5.52
C ASN A 486 13.23 8.43 -4.24
N ARG A 487 14.11 8.94 -3.37
CA ARG A 487 13.77 9.53 -2.07
C ARG A 487 13.28 10.97 -2.15
N ASN A 488 13.88 11.79 -3.01
CA ASN A 488 13.48 13.17 -3.29
C ASN A 488 14.14 13.71 -4.56
N GLY A 489 13.78 14.94 -4.91
CA GLY A 489 14.30 15.67 -6.06
C GLY A 489 13.83 17.12 -6.05
N ALA A 490 14.11 17.84 -7.13
CA ALA A 490 13.68 19.23 -7.26
C ALA A 490 12.15 19.33 -7.14
N GLY A 491 11.66 20.03 -6.11
CA GLY A 491 10.23 20.21 -5.87
C GLY A 491 9.50 18.98 -5.29
N ILE A 492 10.20 17.89 -4.99
CA ILE A 492 9.65 16.67 -4.37
C ILE A 492 10.08 16.65 -2.90
N ILE A 493 9.12 16.46 -2.00
CA ILE A 493 9.40 16.35 -0.57
C ILE A 493 10.20 15.07 -0.25
N PRO A 494 11.12 15.12 0.72
CA PRO A 494 11.80 13.92 1.23
C PRO A 494 10.86 12.82 1.71
N TYR A 495 11.23 11.57 1.43
CA TYR A 495 10.56 10.41 2.02
C TYR A 495 10.87 10.32 3.52
N GLU A 496 9.86 10.61 4.34
CA GLU A 496 9.97 10.68 5.80
C GLU A 496 8.88 9.87 6.54
N LEU A 497 8.06 9.11 5.83
CA LEU A 497 6.90 8.39 6.41
C LEU A 497 7.27 7.38 7.52
N LEU A 498 8.53 6.94 7.56
CA LEU A 498 9.06 6.02 8.57
C LEU A 498 10.01 6.69 9.57
N LYS A 499 10.09 8.02 9.60
CA LYS A 499 10.74 8.71 10.73
C LYS A 499 9.90 8.45 11.99
N PRO A 500 10.48 7.91 13.08
CA PRO A 500 9.68 7.43 14.21
C PRO A 500 8.87 8.52 14.91
N PHE A 501 9.42 9.74 15.01
CA PHE A 501 8.83 10.81 15.81
C PHE A 501 8.22 11.93 14.95
N SER A 502 7.16 12.55 15.46
CA SER A 502 6.54 13.72 14.84
C SER A 502 6.02 14.71 15.87
N GLN A 503 5.72 15.92 15.40
CA GLN A 503 4.92 16.90 16.12
C GLN A 503 3.44 16.74 15.70
N PRO A 504 2.50 17.33 16.46
CA PRO A 504 1.08 17.31 16.09
C PRO A 504 0.83 18.01 14.76
N GLY A 505 -0.22 17.60 14.04
CA GLY A 505 -0.59 18.13 12.73
C GLY A 505 -0.28 17.19 11.56
N VAL A 506 -0.45 17.71 10.34
CA VAL A 506 -0.16 16.99 9.09
C VAL A 506 1.32 17.19 8.73
N THR A 507 2.17 16.24 9.11
CA THR A 507 3.63 16.38 9.01
C THR A 507 4.27 15.50 7.94
N GLY A 508 3.59 14.45 7.48
CA GLY A 508 4.14 13.47 6.54
C GLY A 508 5.25 12.59 7.14
N LYS A 509 5.27 12.44 8.46
CA LYS A 509 6.22 11.62 9.22
C LYS A 509 5.68 11.27 10.60
N GLY A 510 6.31 10.35 11.32
CA GLY A 510 5.88 9.88 12.62
C GLY A 510 5.28 8.49 12.51
N VAL A 511 5.73 7.59 13.37
CA VAL A 511 5.25 6.20 13.45
C VAL A 511 4.59 6.02 14.82
N PRO A 512 3.25 6.12 14.90
CA PRO A 512 2.51 5.80 16.12
C PRO A 512 2.70 4.34 16.54
N TYR A 513 2.39 4.05 17.80
CA TYR A 513 2.31 2.66 18.27
C TYR A 513 1.20 1.87 17.57
N SER A 514 0.09 2.52 17.24
CA SER A 514 -1.16 1.88 16.84
C SER A 514 -1.82 2.55 15.64
N ILE A 515 -2.88 1.91 15.15
CA ILE A 515 -3.80 2.47 14.16
C ILE A 515 -4.76 3.40 14.91
N SER A 516 -4.37 4.67 15.04
CA SER A 516 -5.04 5.66 15.89
C SER A 516 -5.97 6.62 15.16
N ILE A 517 -5.96 6.63 13.82
CA ILE A 517 -6.72 7.53 12.95
C ILE A 517 -7.12 6.86 11.63
#